data_AF-A0A5C6BFA7-F1
#
_entry.id   AF-A0A5C6BFA7-F1
#
_cell.length_a   1.000
_cell.length_b   1.000
_cell.length_c   1.000
_cell.angle_alpha   90.00
_cell.angle_beta   90.00
_cell.angle_gamma   90.00
#
_symmetry.space_group_name_H-M   'P 1'
#
loop_
_entity.id
_entity.type
_entity.pdbx_description
1 polymer ?
#
loop_
_entity_poly.entity_id
_entity_poly.type
_entity_poly.pdbx_seq_one_letter_code
_entity_poly.pdbx_strand_id
1 'polypeptide(L)'
;MQREILLWCVGAPAAVSLACLLLAFWVARREHWLTQYVVPAIATLGWCAAIAVTLVIRQEFDASALSWWNLEAWQQIHVPLTLTALFLALTATPQARAHEFRWVAATLGCIALAMVAMPSGEGWVDLFPEHRAWMAAVAGASLLNLWMLDQMSRRGTERWILLVALAGLAGPTILAATAYAGLAEWGFAAIVATLVFAVGAACLPKQNLWCVAYPATLFAVCTTAAGRFYTYEDHPAWLYGLLLLTPSCIGAVDWILRNRPTYARIAVAAVLAGLIIGVAAWFLLARTSQY
;
A
#
# COMPACT_ATOMS: atom_id res chain seq x y z
N MET A 1 21.29 -0.49 15.89
CA MET A 1 20.55 0.34 14.91
C MET A 1 20.59 -0.18 13.46
N GLN A 2 21.67 -0.01 12.67
CA GLN A 2 21.66 -0.42 11.24
C GLN A 2 21.37 -1.92 11.02
N ARG A 3 21.94 -2.78 11.86
CA ARG A 3 21.72 -4.24 11.81
C ARG A 3 20.28 -4.64 12.14
N GLU A 4 19.63 -3.93 13.05
CA GLU A 4 18.24 -4.19 13.44
C GLU A 4 17.27 -3.78 12.34
N ILE A 5 17.48 -2.63 11.69
CA ILE A 5 16.66 -2.20 10.55
C ILE A 5 16.76 -3.22 9.40
N LEU A 6 17.97 -3.67 9.06
CA LEU A 6 18.15 -4.71 8.03
C LEU A 6 17.46 -6.02 8.41
N LEU A 7 17.57 -6.45 9.67
CA LEU A 7 16.96 -7.70 10.10
C LEU A 7 15.42 -7.61 10.10
N TRP A 8 14.85 -6.54 10.65
CA TRP A 8 13.42 -6.46 10.96
C TRP A 8 12.58 -5.76 9.89
N CYS A 9 13.16 -4.85 9.10
CA CYS A 9 12.47 -4.14 8.03
C CYS A 9 12.74 -4.75 6.65
N VAL A 10 13.76 -5.61 6.53
CA VAL A 10 14.08 -6.31 5.27
C VAL A 10 14.01 -7.82 5.44
N GLY A 11 14.79 -8.39 6.36
CA GLY A 11 14.87 -9.84 6.54
C GLY A 11 13.54 -10.50 6.92
N ALA A 12 12.92 -10.03 8.01
CA ALA A 12 11.66 -10.55 8.52
C ALA A 12 10.50 -10.44 7.51
N PRO A 13 10.17 -9.26 6.95
CA PRO A 13 9.08 -9.16 5.98
C PRO A 13 9.35 -9.95 4.69
N ALA A 14 10.61 -10.04 4.24
CA ALA A 14 10.97 -10.90 3.12
C ALA A 14 10.72 -12.38 3.43
N ALA A 15 11.14 -12.86 4.60
CA ALA A 15 10.95 -14.26 5.01
C ALA A 15 9.47 -14.63 5.14
N VAL A 16 8.67 -13.78 5.80
CA VAL A 16 7.21 -13.98 5.95
C VAL A 16 6.52 -13.98 4.60
N SER A 17 6.81 -12.98 3.76
CA SER A 17 6.23 -12.88 2.41
C SER A 17 6.62 -14.07 1.53
N LEU A 18 7.88 -14.52 1.61
CA LEU A 18 8.36 -15.68 0.87
C LEU A 18 7.69 -16.97 1.34
N ALA A 19 7.54 -17.16 2.64
CA ALA A 19 6.82 -18.32 3.19
C ALA A 19 5.36 -18.36 2.71
N CYS A 20 4.67 -17.22 2.75
CA CYS A 20 3.29 -17.12 2.24
C CYS A 20 3.22 -17.31 0.72
N LEU A 21 4.18 -16.79 -0.06
CA LEU A 21 4.27 -17.02 -1.49
C LEU A 21 4.44 -18.51 -1.82
N LEU A 22 5.35 -19.20 -1.11
CA LEU A 22 5.57 -20.64 -1.28
C LEU A 22 4.33 -21.45 -0.90
N LEU A 23 3.64 -21.06 0.18
CA LEU A 23 2.37 -21.66 0.57
C LEU A 23 1.29 -21.44 -0.50
N ALA A 24 1.14 -20.22 -1.01
CA ALA A 24 0.19 -19.90 -2.08
C ALA A 24 0.51 -20.72 -3.34
N PHE A 25 1.79 -20.86 -3.69
CA PHE A 25 2.24 -21.69 -4.81
C PHE A 25 1.92 -23.17 -4.61
N TRP A 26 2.14 -23.69 -3.41
CA TRP A 26 1.83 -25.08 -3.08
C TRP A 26 0.32 -25.35 -3.13
N VAL A 27 -0.50 -24.43 -2.60
CA VAL A 27 -1.97 -24.51 -2.68
C VAL A 27 -2.45 -24.40 -4.12
N ALA A 28 -1.85 -23.52 -4.93
CA ALA A 28 -2.19 -23.36 -6.34
C ALA A 28 -2.01 -24.63 -7.19
N ARG A 29 -1.19 -25.59 -6.72
CA ARG A 29 -1.03 -26.91 -7.37
C ARG A 29 -2.15 -27.90 -7.02
N ARG A 30 -2.99 -27.61 -6.02
CA ARG A 30 -4.13 -28.43 -5.58
C ARG A 30 -5.43 -27.96 -6.26
N GLU A 31 -6.53 -28.67 -6.04
CA GLU A 31 -7.85 -28.53 -6.70
C GLU A 31 -8.21 -27.14 -7.26
N HIS A 32 -8.72 -27.11 -8.50
CA HIS A 32 -8.85 -25.90 -9.33
C HIS A 32 -9.87 -24.85 -8.88
N TRP A 33 -10.84 -25.18 -8.03
CA TRP A 33 -11.95 -24.26 -7.72
C TRP A 33 -11.69 -23.39 -6.47
N LEU A 34 -11.10 -23.96 -5.42
CA LEU A 34 -10.74 -23.22 -4.19
C LEU A 34 -9.54 -22.29 -4.39
N THR A 35 -8.65 -22.63 -5.31
CA THR A 35 -7.41 -21.86 -5.57
C THR A 35 -7.69 -20.41 -5.99
N GLN A 36 -8.84 -20.13 -6.59
CA GLN A 36 -9.26 -18.78 -6.97
C GLN A 36 -9.48 -17.84 -5.78
N TYR A 37 -9.80 -18.38 -4.60
CA TYR A 37 -10.05 -17.60 -3.38
C TYR A 37 -8.91 -17.72 -2.36
N VAL A 38 -8.37 -18.93 -2.20
CA VAL A 38 -7.36 -19.22 -1.17
C VAL A 38 -6.02 -18.57 -1.51
N VAL A 39 -5.60 -18.56 -2.78
CA VAL A 39 -4.32 -17.95 -3.17
C VAL A 39 -4.31 -16.43 -2.95
N PRO A 40 -5.33 -15.65 -3.40
CA PRO A 40 -5.43 -14.23 -3.05
C PRO A 40 -5.47 -13.97 -1.54
N ALA A 41 -6.19 -14.80 -0.79
CA ALA A 41 -6.28 -14.64 0.66
C ALA A 41 -4.92 -14.84 1.34
N ILE A 42 -4.20 -15.92 1.00
CA ILE A 42 -2.86 -16.20 1.53
C ILE A 42 -1.90 -15.07 1.17
N ALA A 43 -1.92 -14.58 -0.07
CA ALA A 43 -1.02 -13.52 -0.50
C ALA A 43 -1.30 -12.20 0.24
N THR A 44 -2.59 -11.82 0.34
CA THR A 44 -3.03 -10.60 1.03
C THR A 44 -2.73 -10.65 2.53
N LEU A 45 -3.11 -11.75 3.19
CA LEU A 45 -2.83 -11.95 4.61
C LEU A 45 -1.33 -12.07 4.87
N GLY A 46 -0.58 -12.71 3.99
CA GLY A 46 0.87 -12.82 4.08
C GLY A 46 1.56 -11.47 3.98
N TRP A 47 1.09 -10.60 3.08
CA TRP A 47 1.59 -9.23 2.99
C TRP A 47 1.28 -8.42 4.26
N CYS A 48 0.05 -8.49 4.77
CA CYS A 48 -0.30 -7.81 6.03
C CYS A 48 0.51 -8.36 7.21
N ALA A 49 0.63 -9.68 7.33
CA ALA A 49 1.41 -10.33 8.37
C ALA A 49 2.89 -9.94 8.32
N ALA A 50 3.48 -9.79 7.13
CA ALA A 50 4.85 -9.33 6.98
C ALA A 50 5.09 -7.97 7.63
N ILE A 51 4.13 -7.05 7.53
CA ILE A 51 4.20 -5.72 8.15
C ILE A 51 3.90 -5.78 9.65
N ALA A 52 2.88 -6.55 10.05
CA ALA A 52 2.54 -6.75 11.47
C ALA A 52 3.69 -7.38 12.27
N VAL A 53 4.46 -8.27 11.66
CA VAL A 53 5.62 -8.88 12.31
C VAL A 53 6.70 -7.83 12.57
N THR A 54 6.95 -6.90 11.63
CA THR A 54 7.88 -5.78 11.85
C THR A 54 7.43 -4.89 13.03
N LEU A 55 6.12 -4.67 13.16
CA LEU A 55 5.52 -3.98 14.32
C LEU A 55 5.83 -4.65 15.66
N VAL A 56 5.43 -5.92 15.74
CA VAL A 56 5.39 -6.67 17.00
C VAL A 56 6.80 -6.86 17.54
N ILE A 57 7.77 -7.07 16.65
CA ILE A 57 9.16 -7.25 17.05
C ILE A 57 9.79 -5.94 17.55
N ARG A 58 9.38 -4.79 17.00
CA ARG A 58 9.93 -3.50 17.41
C ARG A 58 9.42 -3.03 18.77
N GLN A 59 8.16 -3.33 19.12
CA GLN A 59 7.56 -2.89 20.38
C GLN A 59 8.04 -3.69 21.61
N GLU A 60 9.13 -4.45 21.48
CA GLU A 60 9.75 -5.23 22.56
C GLU A 60 8.73 -6.01 23.41
N PHE A 61 7.71 -6.62 22.78
CA PHE A 61 6.77 -7.56 23.39
C PHE A 61 6.27 -7.20 24.81
N ASP A 62 6.04 -5.93 25.12
CA ASP A 62 5.27 -5.62 26.31
C ASP A 62 3.81 -6.01 26.02
N ALA A 63 3.27 -6.98 26.75
CA ALA A 63 1.90 -7.44 26.55
C ALA A 63 0.87 -6.31 26.73
N SER A 64 1.25 -5.23 27.43
CA SER A 64 0.46 -3.99 27.53
C SER A 64 0.47 -3.15 26.24
N ALA A 65 1.48 -3.29 25.38
CA ALA A 65 1.57 -2.64 24.07
C ALA A 65 0.69 -3.30 22.99
N LEU A 66 0.21 -4.53 23.23
CA LEU A 66 -0.78 -5.22 22.38
C LEU A 66 -2.21 -4.73 22.59
N SER A 67 -2.44 -3.87 23.59
CA SER A 67 -3.75 -3.24 23.75
C SER A 67 -3.97 -2.28 22.58
N TRP A 68 -5.05 -2.50 21.82
CA TRP A 68 -5.42 -1.69 20.65
C TRP A 68 -5.44 -0.19 20.95
N TRP A 69 -5.78 0.15 22.19
CA TRP A 69 -5.92 1.52 22.69
C TRP A 69 -4.57 2.20 22.97
N ASN A 70 -3.49 1.42 23.09
CA ASN A 70 -2.13 1.93 23.30
C ASN A 70 -1.34 2.06 21.98
N LEU A 71 -1.92 1.64 20.86
CA LEU A 71 -1.31 1.79 19.54
C LEU A 71 -1.44 3.24 19.06
N GLU A 72 -0.38 3.75 18.43
CA GLU A 72 -0.43 5.05 17.76
C GLU A 72 -1.46 5.02 16.61
N ALA A 73 -2.08 6.15 16.27
CA ALA A 73 -3.17 6.20 15.28
C ALA A 73 -2.78 5.54 13.94
N TRP A 74 -1.54 5.77 13.47
CA TRP A 74 -1.02 5.16 12.24
C TRP A 74 -0.79 3.65 12.34
N GLN A 75 -0.71 3.08 13.55
CA GLN A 75 -0.61 1.63 13.76
C GLN A 75 -2.00 0.97 13.76
N GLN A 76 -3.01 1.69 14.27
CA GLN A 76 -4.40 1.25 14.30
C GLN A 76 -5.00 1.07 12.90
N ILE A 77 -4.40 1.64 11.84
CA ILE A 77 -4.85 1.43 10.46
C ILE A 77 -4.74 -0.05 10.02
N HIS A 78 -3.89 -0.84 10.68
CA HIS A 78 -3.52 -2.16 10.19
C HIS A 78 -4.70 -3.14 10.08
N VAL A 79 -5.63 -3.11 11.05
CA VAL A 79 -6.83 -3.96 11.04
C VAL A 79 -7.81 -3.54 9.94
N PRO A 80 -8.30 -2.29 9.86
CA PRO A 80 -9.21 -1.90 8.78
C PRO A 80 -8.56 -2.05 7.40
N LEU A 81 -7.24 -1.89 7.29
CA LEU A 81 -6.48 -2.13 6.05
C LEU A 81 -6.55 -3.59 5.65
N THR A 82 -6.25 -4.50 6.59
CA THR A 82 -6.23 -5.94 6.35
C THR A 82 -7.62 -6.45 5.98
N LEU A 83 -8.66 -6.01 6.70
CA LEU A 83 -10.04 -6.40 6.43
C LEU A 83 -10.49 -5.92 5.05
N THR A 84 -10.23 -4.65 4.73
CA THR A 84 -10.60 -4.05 3.43
C THR A 84 -9.87 -4.76 2.28
N ALA A 85 -8.55 -4.94 2.42
CA ALA A 85 -7.73 -5.61 1.42
C ALA A 85 -8.15 -7.08 1.20
N LEU A 86 -8.40 -7.82 2.27
CA LEU A 86 -8.83 -9.22 2.20
C LEU A 86 -10.19 -9.32 1.49
N PHE A 87 -11.13 -8.47 1.87
CA PHE A 87 -12.44 -8.43 1.20
C PHE A 87 -12.30 -8.15 -0.30
N LEU A 88 -11.47 -7.17 -0.69
CA LEU A 88 -11.22 -6.84 -2.09
C LEU A 88 -10.53 -7.98 -2.84
N ALA A 89 -9.58 -8.68 -2.20
CA ALA A 89 -8.89 -9.82 -2.79
C ALA A 89 -9.84 -11.00 -3.03
N LEU A 90 -10.74 -11.29 -2.09
CA LEU A 90 -11.71 -12.37 -2.17
C LEU A 90 -12.83 -12.09 -3.18
N THR A 91 -13.18 -10.82 -3.37
CA THR A 91 -14.24 -10.36 -4.30
C THR A 91 -13.71 -9.94 -5.67
N ALA A 92 -12.40 -10.07 -5.91
CA ALA A 92 -11.78 -9.78 -7.20
C ALA A 92 -12.13 -10.80 -8.31
N THR A 93 -12.91 -11.85 -8.00
CA THR A 93 -13.29 -12.87 -8.98
C THR A 93 -14.33 -12.35 -9.99
N PRO A 94 -14.36 -12.87 -11.24
CA PRO A 94 -15.10 -12.30 -12.37
C PRO A 94 -16.64 -12.47 -12.31
N GLN A 95 -17.24 -12.83 -11.17
CA GLN A 95 -18.70 -12.98 -11.08
C GLN A 95 -19.40 -11.60 -11.05
N ALA A 96 -20.24 -11.34 -12.05
CA ALA A 96 -20.82 -10.02 -12.33
C ALA A 96 -21.64 -9.39 -11.18
N ARG A 97 -22.37 -10.18 -10.38
CA ARG A 97 -23.22 -9.64 -9.28
C ARG A 97 -22.43 -9.22 -8.04
N ALA A 98 -21.28 -9.84 -7.77
CA ALA A 98 -20.41 -9.45 -6.66
C ALA A 98 -19.71 -8.10 -6.92
N HIS A 99 -19.73 -7.63 -8.17
CA HIS A 99 -18.93 -6.51 -8.64
C HIS A 99 -19.45 -5.16 -8.16
N GLU A 100 -20.77 -4.93 -8.19
CA GLU A 100 -21.36 -3.66 -7.74
C GLU A 100 -21.23 -3.49 -6.21
N PHE A 101 -21.55 -4.55 -5.45
CA PHE A 101 -21.44 -4.54 -3.99
C PHE A 101 -19.99 -4.36 -3.53
N ARG A 102 -19.02 -4.87 -4.29
CA ARG A 102 -17.60 -4.72 -4.01
C ARG A 102 -17.17 -3.25 -3.96
N TRP A 103 -17.64 -2.39 -4.85
CA TRP A 103 -17.24 -0.98 -4.85
C TRP A 103 -17.91 -0.17 -3.75
N VAL A 104 -19.13 -0.54 -3.35
CA VAL A 104 -19.77 0.02 -2.15
C VAL A 104 -18.93 -0.32 -0.91
N ALA A 105 -18.59 -1.60 -0.73
CA ALA A 105 -17.75 -2.03 0.38
C ALA A 105 -16.32 -1.46 0.31
N ALA A 106 -15.73 -1.35 -0.89
CA ALA A 106 -14.45 -0.68 -1.09
C ALA A 106 -14.48 0.76 -0.63
N THR A 107 -15.55 1.49 -0.99
CA THR A 107 -15.76 2.89 -0.59
C THR A 107 -15.89 3.01 0.92
N LEU A 108 -16.72 2.16 1.55
CA LEU A 108 -16.87 2.13 3.01
C LEU A 108 -15.55 1.81 3.71
N GLY A 109 -14.78 0.85 3.20
CA GLY A 109 -13.46 0.50 3.71
C GLY A 109 -12.46 1.65 3.57
N CYS A 110 -12.43 2.35 2.44
CA CYS A 110 -11.59 3.53 2.23
C CYS A 110 -11.94 4.68 3.18
N ILE A 111 -13.24 4.92 3.42
CA ILE A 111 -13.69 5.92 4.39
C ILE A 111 -13.28 5.52 5.81
N ALA A 112 -13.53 4.26 6.20
CA ALA A 112 -13.15 3.78 7.53
C ALA A 112 -11.63 3.88 7.75
N LEU A 113 -10.83 3.53 6.74
CA LEU A 113 -9.38 3.72 6.75
C LEU A 113 -8.99 5.19 6.91
N ALA A 114 -9.61 6.08 6.13
CA ALA A 114 -9.35 7.50 6.22
C ALA A 114 -9.69 8.06 7.61
N MET A 115 -10.76 7.58 8.25
CA MET A 115 -11.14 7.97 9.60
C MET A 115 -10.12 7.50 10.65
N VAL A 116 -9.61 6.27 10.54
CA VAL A 116 -8.64 5.71 11.51
C VAL A 116 -7.22 6.23 11.28
N ALA A 117 -6.84 6.52 10.05
CA ALA A 117 -5.50 6.99 9.71
C ALA A 117 -5.22 8.43 10.19
N MET A 118 -6.27 9.19 10.49
CA MET A 118 -6.14 10.55 10.99
C MET A 118 -5.90 10.53 12.49
N PRO A 119 -4.90 11.29 13.01
CA PRO A 119 -4.75 11.43 14.45
C PRO A 119 -6.02 12.07 15.05
N SER A 120 -6.33 11.72 16.30
CA SER A 120 -7.49 12.22 17.03
C SER A 120 -7.11 12.55 18.48
N GLY A 121 -7.94 13.35 19.15
CA GLY A 121 -7.73 13.78 20.53
C GLY A 121 -7.73 15.30 20.71
N GLU A 122 -7.70 15.75 21.96
CA GLU A 122 -7.81 17.17 22.32
C GLU A 122 -6.70 18.04 21.68
N GLY A 123 -5.50 17.48 21.50
CA GLY A 123 -4.37 18.17 20.85
C GLY A 123 -4.54 18.45 19.35
N TRP A 124 -5.58 17.90 18.70
CA TRP A 124 -5.82 18.04 17.25
C TRP A 124 -7.09 18.86 16.92
N VAL A 125 -7.74 19.41 17.94
CA VAL A 125 -9.02 20.13 17.81
C VAL A 125 -8.89 21.34 16.88
N ASP A 126 -7.79 22.07 16.96
CA ASP A 126 -7.59 23.28 16.14
C ASP A 126 -7.38 22.96 14.64
N LEU A 127 -7.09 21.71 14.30
CA LEU A 127 -6.83 21.24 12.94
C LEU A 127 -8.07 20.61 12.27
N PHE A 128 -9.23 20.64 12.92
CA PHE A 128 -10.46 19.97 12.41
C PHE A 128 -10.85 20.31 10.96
N PRO A 129 -10.77 21.58 10.48
CA PRO A 129 -11.10 21.89 9.09
C PRO A 129 -10.17 21.19 8.09
N GLU A 130 -8.88 21.14 8.39
CA GLU A 130 -7.88 20.46 7.56
C GLU A 130 -8.08 18.95 7.57
N HIS A 131 -8.43 18.37 8.73
CA HIS A 131 -8.74 16.94 8.86
C HIS A 131 -9.86 16.51 7.91
N ARG A 132 -10.92 17.31 7.77
CA ARG A 132 -12.04 16.98 6.87
C ARG A 132 -11.61 16.92 5.41
N ALA A 133 -10.88 17.92 4.95
CA ALA A 133 -10.39 17.99 3.58
C ALA A 133 -9.41 16.84 3.28
N TRP A 134 -8.49 16.56 4.20
CA TRP A 134 -7.55 15.46 4.07
C TRP A 134 -8.21 14.09 4.11
N MET A 135 -9.19 13.88 4.99
CA MET A 135 -9.94 12.64 5.05
C MET A 135 -10.68 12.37 3.73
N ALA A 136 -11.31 13.40 3.15
CA ALA A 136 -11.94 13.29 1.83
C ALA A 136 -10.91 12.98 0.73
N ALA A 137 -9.74 13.64 0.75
CA ALA A 137 -8.66 13.39 -0.21
C ALA A 137 -8.10 11.95 -0.10
N VAL A 138 -7.90 11.45 1.13
CA VAL A 138 -7.41 10.10 1.42
C VAL A 138 -8.42 9.05 0.97
N ALA A 139 -9.70 9.23 1.30
CA ALA A 139 -10.76 8.32 0.86
C ALA A 139 -10.89 8.31 -0.67
N GLY A 140 -10.90 9.49 -1.30
CA GLY A 140 -11.00 9.65 -2.74
C GLY A 140 -9.80 9.08 -3.49
N ALA A 141 -8.58 9.35 -3.03
CA ALA A 141 -7.35 8.81 -3.61
C ALA A 141 -7.26 7.29 -3.46
N SER A 142 -7.63 6.75 -2.29
CA SER A 142 -7.72 5.30 -2.06
C SER A 142 -8.65 4.66 -3.09
N LEU A 143 -9.87 5.18 -3.22
CA LEU A 143 -10.87 4.64 -4.15
C LEU A 143 -10.41 4.74 -5.61
N LEU A 144 -9.87 5.89 -6.01
CA LEU A 144 -9.39 6.11 -7.38
C LEU A 144 -8.23 5.18 -7.73
N ASN A 145 -7.27 5.01 -6.80
CA ASN A 145 -6.16 4.09 -6.99
C ASN A 145 -6.66 2.64 -7.11
N LEU A 146 -7.54 2.19 -6.22
CA LEU A 146 -8.13 0.85 -6.28
C LEU A 146 -8.88 0.63 -7.60
N TRP A 147 -9.67 1.62 -8.02
CA TRP A 147 -10.38 1.60 -9.29
C TRP A 147 -9.42 1.48 -10.46
N MET A 148 -8.35 2.27 -10.47
CA MET A 148 -7.37 2.24 -11.55
C MET A 148 -6.66 0.88 -11.63
N LEU A 149 -6.24 0.33 -10.49
CA LEU A 149 -5.62 -1.00 -10.44
C LEU A 149 -6.58 -2.11 -10.89
N ASP A 150 -7.86 -2.01 -10.57
CA ASP A 150 -8.87 -2.96 -11.06
C ASP A 150 -9.11 -2.82 -12.57
N GLN A 151 -9.12 -1.60 -13.12
CA GLN A 151 -9.18 -1.40 -14.58
C GLN A 151 -7.96 -1.99 -15.28
N MET A 152 -6.79 -1.84 -14.68
CA MET A 152 -5.55 -2.46 -15.15
C MET A 152 -5.67 -3.99 -15.14
N SER A 153 -6.12 -4.60 -14.04
CA SER A 153 -6.19 -6.06 -13.94
C SER A 153 -7.09 -6.65 -15.03
N ARG A 154 -8.26 -6.06 -15.26
CA ARG A 154 -9.20 -6.47 -16.32
C ARG A 154 -8.65 -6.38 -17.75
N ARG A 155 -7.60 -5.59 -17.98
CA ARG A 155 -6.96 -5.43 -19.29
C ARG A 155 -5.80 -6.40 -19.51
N GLY A 156 -5.60 -7.34 -18.59
CA GLY A 156 -4.51 -8.29 -18.63
C GLY A 156 -3.15 -7.69 -18.25
N THR A 157 -3.12 -6.54 -17.57
CA THR A 157 -1.88 -5.99 -17.00
C THR A 157 -1.58 -6.47 -15.58
N GLU A 158 -2.28 -7.51 -15.13
CA GLU A 158 -2.10 -8.15 -13.81
C GLU A 158 -0.63 -8.37 -13.44
N ARG A 159 0.19 -8.71 -14.44
CA ARG A 159 1.62 -9.05 -14.26
C ARG A 159 2.49 -7.93 -13.72
N TRP A 160 2.11 -6.66 -13.91
CA TRP A 160 2.95 -5.54 -13.47
C TRP A 160 2.21 -4.52 -12.60
N ILE A 161 0.95 -4.80 -12.24
CA ILE A 161 0.20 -4.02 -11.25
C ILE A 161 0.92 -3.93 -9.91
N LEU A 162 1.61 -5.00 -9.49
CA LEU A 162 2.43 -4.97 -8.27
C LEU A 162 3.62 -4.00 -8.38
N LEU A 163 4.15 -3.76 -9.58
CA LEU A 163 5.19 -2.74 -9.79
C LEU A 163 4.61 -1.33 -9.66
N VAL A 164 3.35 -1.12 -10.07
CA VAL A 164 2.64 0.15 -9.85
C VAL A 164 2.42 0.41 -8.37
N ALA A 165 1.96 -0.61 -7.63
CA ALA A 165 1.79 -0.51 -6.17
C ALA A 165 3.14 -0.26 -5.48
N LEU A 166 4.20 -0.94 -5.91
CA LEU A 166 5.57 -0.73 -5.40
C LEU A 166 6.06 0.70 -5.64
N ALA A 167 5.84 1.25 -6.84
CA ALA A 167 6.15 2.65 -7.15
C ALA A 167 5.34 3.62 -6.27
N GLY A 168 4.06 3.30 -6.02
CA GLY A 168 3.19 4.06 -5.13
C GLY A 168 3.66 4.08 -3.67
N LEU A 169 4.41 3.07 -3.21
CA LEU A 169 4.96 3.03 -1.85
C LEU A 169 6.21 3.89 -1.66
N ALA A 170 7.00 4.12 -2.72
CA ALA A 170 8.31 4.75 -2.61
C ALA A 170 8.25 6.19 -2.07
N GLY A 171 7.43 7.03 -2.69
CA GLY A 171 7.27 8.43 -2.27
C GLY A 171 6.74 8.59 -0.84
N PRO A 172 5.65 7.90 -0.45
CA PRO A 172 5.15 7.91 0.93
C PRO A 172 6.17 7.39 1.94
N THR A 173 6.99 6.40 1.58
CA THR A 173 8.08 5.91 2.46
C THR A 173 9.17 6.95 2.64
N ILE A 174 9.52 7.72 1.60
CA ILE A 174 10.49 8.83 1.72
C ILE A 174 9.92 9.92 2.63
N LEU A 175 8.64 10.28 2.46
CA LEU A 175 7.95 11.22 3.35
C LEU A 175 7.93 10.70 4.80
N ALA A 176 7.67 9.42 4.98
CA ALA A 176 7.73 8.80 6.30
C ALA A 176 9.14 8.86 6.90
N ALA A 177 10.19 8.65 6.09
CA ALA A 177 11.59 8.74 6.53
C ALA A 177 11.98 10.14 7.00
N THR A 178 11.38 11.19 6.44
CA THR A 178 11.62 12.57 6.89
C THR A 178 10.74 12.96 8.09
N ALA A 179 9.58 12.34 8.26
CA ALA A 179 8.63 12.67 9.33
C ALA A 179 8.84 11.85 10.61
N TYR A 180 8.90 10.51 10.49
CA TYR A 180 8.88 9.60 11.63
C TYR A 180 9.53 8.24 11.32
N ALA A 181 10.61 7.90 12.03
CA ALA A 181 11.36 6.66 11.83
C ALA A 181 10.49 5.38 12.01
N GLY A 182 9.50 5.44 12.91
CA GLY A 182 8.44 4.43 13.07
C GLY A 182 7.78 4.03 11.77
N LEU A 183 7.23 5.06 11.12
CA LEU A 183 6.46 4.93 9.89
C LEU A 183 7.36 4.55 8.69
N ALA A 184 8.60 5.05 8.67
CA ALA A 184 9.57 4.74 7.62
C ALA A 184 9.93 3.26 7.58
N GLU A 185 10.16 2.65 8.74
CA GLU A 185 10.48 1.23 8.86
C GLU A 185 9.35 0.33 8.33
N TRP A 186 8.09 0.70 8.57
CA TRP A 186 6.95 0.02 7.95
C TRP A 186 6.88 0.23 6.44
N GLY A 187 7.18 1.44 5.97
CA GLY A 187 7.30 1.73 4.55
C GLY A 187 8.30 0.80 3.86
N PHE A 188 9.48 0.61 4.48
CA PHE A 188 10.45 -0.37 4.00
C PHE A 188 9.94 -1.81 4.04
N ALA A 189 9.30 -2.23 5.13
CA ALA A 189 8.71 -3.57 5.24
C ALA A 189 7.65 -3.82 4.15
N ALA A 190 6.79 -2.83 3.89
CA ALA A 190 5.78 -2.85 2.84
C ALA A 190 6.40 -2.93 1.43
N ILE A 191 7.46 -2.15 1.16
CA ILE A 191 8.21 -2.22 -0.09
C ILE A 191 8.80 -3.61 -0.30
N VAL A 192 9.46 -4.17 0.72
CA VAL A 192 10.11 -5.49 0.66
C VAL A 192 9.08 -6.60 0.45
N ALA A 193 7.99 -6.59 1.21
CA ALA A 193 6.90 -7.55 1.06
C ALA A 193 6.29 -7.49 -0.34
N THR A 194 6.00 -6.26 -0.83
CA THR A 194 5.46 -6.05 -2.18
C THR A 194 6.43 -6.54 -3.26
N LEU A 195 7.73 -6.29 -3.09
CA LEU A 195 8.77 -6.74 -4.02
C LEU A 195 8.83 -8.27 -4.10
N VAL A 196 8.77 -8.98 -2.97
CA VAL A 196 8.74 -10.46 -2.95
C VAL A 196 7.56 -11.00 -3.74
N PHE A 197 6.36 -10.45 -3.54
CA PHE A 197 5.18 -10.86 -4.31
C PHE A 197 5.25 -10.43 -5.78
N ALA A 198 5.88 -9.28 -6.10
CA ALA A 198 6.08 -8.85 -7.49
C ALA A 198 7.02 -9.79 -8.24
N VAL A 199 8.14 -10.18 -7.63
CA VAL A 199 9.06 -11.20 -8.17
C VAL A 199 8.35 -12.54 -8.29
N GLY A 200 7.60 -12.94 -7.26
CA GLY A 200 6.76 -14.13 -7.29
C GLY A 200 5.79 -14.15 -8.46
N ALA A 201 5.06 -13.05 -8.70
CA ALA A 201 4.12 -12.91 -9.81
C ALA A 201 4.80 -12.95 -11.18
N ALA A 202 6.04 -12.45 -11.30
CA ALA A 202 6.83 -12.55 -12.52
C ALA A 202 7.30 -13.99 -12.79
N CYS A 203 7.69 -14.73 -11.76
CA CYS A 203 8.21 -16.10 -11.86
C CYS A 203 7.11 -17.17 -11.93
N LEU A 204 5.92 -16.91 -11.38
CA LEU A 204 4.83 -17.87 -11.20
C LEU A 204 3.58 -17.41 -11.97
N PRO A 205 3.57 -17.52 -13.31
CA PRO A 205 2.49 -17.03 -14.14
C PRO A 205 1.17 -17.74 -13.81
N LYS A 206 0.06 -16.99 -13.86
CA LYS A 206 -1.34 -17.41 -13.60
C LYS A 206 -1.77 -17.48 -12.13
N GLN A 207 -0.94 -17.02 -11.19
CA GLN A 207 -1.37 -16.87 -9.81
C GLN A 207 -1.95 -15.47 -9.59
N ASN A 208 -3.11 -15.38 -8.93
CA ASN A 208 -3.79 -14.13 -8.58
C ASN A 208 -3.05 -13.34 -7.48
N LEU A 209 -1.72 -13.26 -7.55
CA LEU A 209 -0.86 -12.54 -6.61
C LEU A 209 -0.99 -11.03 -6.72
N TRP A 210 -1.54 -10.54 -7.84
CA TRP A 210 -1.79 -9.12 -8.09
C TRP A 210 -2.73 -8.49 -7.04
N CYS A 211 -3.53 -9.28 -6.31
CA CYS A 211 -4.38 -8.80 -5.21
C CYS A 211 -3.59 -8.13 -4.07
N VAL A 212 -2.29 -8.42 -3.93
CA VAL A 212 -1.39 -7.74 -2.98
C VAL A 212 -1.24 -6.25 -3.30
N ALA A 213 -1.56 -5.82 -4.52
CA ALA A 213 -1.56 -4.41 -4.88
C ALA A 213 -2.61 -3.60 -4.10
N TYR A 214 -3.72 -4.20 -3.66
CA TYR A 214 -4.74 -3.52 -2.87
C TYR A 214 -4.23 -3.07 -1.49
N PRO A 215 -3.76 -3.98 -0.60
CA PRO A 215 -3.25 -3.55 0.71
C PRO A 215 -2.03 -2.64 0.56
N ALA A 216 -1.13 -2.89 -0.40
CA ALA A 216 0.03 -2.03 -0.64
C ALA A 216 -0.35 -0.58 -1.00
N THR A 217 -1.35 -0.42 -1.85
CA THR A 217 -1.78 0.92 -2.29
C THR A 217 -2.57 1.66 -1.21
N LEU A 218 -3.42 0.95 -0.46
CA LEU A 218 -4.11 1.53 0.69
C LEU A 218 -3.10 1.95 1.77
N PHE A 219 -2.07 1.15 1.99
CA PHE A 219 -0.99 1.47 2.91
C PHE A 219 -0.26 2.74 2.47
N ALA A 220 0.15 2.85 1.20
CA ALA A 220 0.79 4.05 0.66
C ALA A 220 -0.01 5.33 0.93
N VAL A 221 -1.33 5.28 0.75
CA VAL A 221 -2.22 6.41 1.02
C VAL A 221 -2.26 6.74 2.52
N CYS A 222 -2.39 5.72 3.39
CA CYS A 222 -2.38 5.92 4.84
C CYS A 222 -1.02 6.44 5.34
N THR A 223 0.09 5.95 4.80
CA THR A 223 1.45 6.43 5.09
C THR A 223 1.61 7.89 4.67
N THR A 224 1.03 8.29 3.54
CA THR A 224 1.05 9.70 3.12
C THR A 224 0.27 10.58 4.09
N ALA A 225 -0.92 10.13 4.50
CA ALA A 225 -1.74 10.82 5.48
C ALA A 225 -1.01 10.96 6.83
N ALA A 226 -0.54 9.85 7.40
CA ALA A 226 0.22 9.86 8.64
C ALA A 226 1.46 10.75 8.52
N GLY A 227 2.25 10.60 7.44
CA GLY A 227 3.43 11.43 7.18
C GLY A 227 3.13 12.94 7.17
N ARG A 228 1.97 13.37 6.68
CA ARG A 228 1.53 14.79 6.74
C ARG A 228 1.28 15.29 8.16
N PHE A 229 0.76 14.46 9.05
CA PHE A 229 0.45 14.90 10.42
C PHE A 229 1.62 14.72 11.38
N TYR A 230 2.55 13.80 11.08
CA TYR A 230 3.76 13.59 11.87
C TYR A 230 4.96 14.43 11.40
N THR A 231 4.87 15.12 10.27
CA THR A 231 5.91 16.08 9.85
C THR A 231 5.70 17.44 10.49
N TYR A 232 6.80 18.08 10.89
CA TYR A 232 6.81 19.48 11.34
C TYR A 232 6.86 20.47 10.16
N GLU A 233 7.23 19.99 8.97
CA GLU A 233 7.34 20.81 7.78
C GLU A 233 6.06 20.77 6.94
N ASP A 234 5.51 21.93 6.65
CA ASP A 234 4.36 22.02 5.75
C ASP A 234 4.83 22.00 4.29
N HIS A 235 4.73 20.83 3.66
CA HIS A 235 5.02 20.68 2.24
C HIS A 235 3.83 21.16 1.39
N PRO A 236 4.05 21.57 0.13
CA PRO A 236 2.96 22.06 -0.70
C PRO A 236 1.93 20.96 -1.01
N ALA A 237 0.64 21.30 -1.01
CA ALA A 237 -0.47 20.35 -1.21
C ALA A 237 -0.34 19.48 -2.47
N TRP A 238 0.24 20.02 -3.55
CA TRP A 238 0.44 19.26 -4.79
C TRP A 238 1.39 18.06 -4.60
N LEU A 239 2.35 18.14 -3.68
CA LEU A 239 3.30 17.05 -3.42
C LEU A 239 2.56 15.85 -2.83
N TYR A 240 1.75 16.08 -1.81
CA TYR A 240 0.90 15.05 -1.22
C TYR A 240 -0.12 14.52 -2.22
N GLY A 241 -0.72 15.39 -3.05
CA GLY A 241 -1.60 14.96 -4.14
C GLY A 241 -0.90 14.00 -5.10
N LEU A 242 0.35 14.30 -5.46
CA LEU A 242 1.18 13.43 -6.30
C LEU A 242 1.47 12.08 -5.64
N LEU A 243 1.85 12.09 -4.36
CA LEU A 243 2.10 10.88 -3.56
C LEU A 243 0.84 10.00 -3.45
N LEU A 244 -0.28 10.62 -3.09
CA LEU A 244 -1.59 9.96 -2.94
C LEU A 244 -2.06 9.33 -4.25
N LEU A 245 -1.81 9.97 -5.40
CA LEU A 245 -2.35 9.57 -6.69
C LEU A 245 -1.34 8.88 -7.60
N THR A 246 -0.14 8.53 -7.10
CA THR A 246 0.92 7.92 -7.93
C THR A 246 0.42 6.70 -8.72
N PRO A 247 -0.27 5.71 -8.12
CA PRO A 247 -0.83 4.58 -8.86
C PRO A 247 -1.85 5.00 -9.93
N SER A 248 -2.72 5.96 -9.61
CA SER A 248 -3.71 6.50 -10.53
C SER A 248 -3.08 7.22 -11.73
N CYS A 249 -2.03 8.02 -11.52
CA CYS A 249 -1.29 8.68 -12.59
C CYS A 249 -0.67 7.66 -13.55
N ILE A 250 -0.03 6.63 -13.00
CA ILE A 250 0.58 5.56 -13.80
C ILE A 250 -0.49 4.80 -14.59
N GLY A 251 -1.60 4.42 -13.95
CA GLY A 251 -2.69 3.71 -14.62
C GLY A 251 -3.43 4.56 -15.66
N ALA A 252 -3.53 5.89 -15.46
CA ALA A 252 -4.08 6.80 -16.47
C ALA A 252 -3.20 6.85 -17.73
N VAL A 253 -1.88 6.92 -17.56
CA VAL A 253 -0.94 6.86 -18.68
C VAL A 253 -0.97 5.49 -19.36
N ASP A 254 -1.02 4.42 -18.58
CA ASP A 254 -1.23 3.07 -19.10
C ASP A 254 -2.51 2.96 -19.94
N TRP A 255 -3.60 3.59 -19.47
CA TRP A 255 -4.87 3.62 -20.19
C TRP A 255 -4.75 4.32 -21.55
N ILE A 256 -4.04 5.45 -21.62
CA ILE A 256 -3.78 6.18 -22.86
C ILE A 256 -2.96 5.31 -23.82
N LEU A 257 -2.00 4.56 -23.29
CA LEU A 257 -1.11 3.69 -24.05
C LEU A 257 -1.66 2.27 -24.28
N ARG A 258 -2.96 2.02 -24.05
CA ARG A 258 -3.56 0.67 -24.14
C ARG A 258 -3.35 -0.05 -25.48
N ASN A 259 -3.18 0.70 -26.57
CA ASN A 259 -2.95 0.16 -27.92
C ASN A 259 -1.46 -0.10 -28.22
N ARG A 260 -0.57 0.21 -27.28
CA ARG A 260 0.89 0.03 -27.42
C ARG A 260 1.31 -1.32 -26.84
N PRO A 261 2.44 -1.87 -27.30
CA PRO A 261 2.96 -3.11 -26.75
C PRO A 261 3.33 -2.96 -25.26
N THR A 262 3.23 -4.04 -24.49
CA THR A 262 3.43 -4.05 -23.04
C THR A 262 4.78 -3.48 -22.60
N TYR A 263 5.86 -3.76 -23.34
CA TYR A 263 7.18 -3.21 -23.01
C TYR A 263 7.21 -1.68 -23.07
N ALA A 264 6.51 -1.06 -24.02
CA ALA A 264 6.45 0.40 -24.14
C ALA A 264 5.63 1.00 -22.99
N ARG A 265 4.52 0.34 -22.62
CA ARG A 265 3.69 0.74 -21.48
C ARG A 265 4.48 0.70 -20.17
N ILE A 266 5.21 -0.39 -19.92
CA ILE A 266 6.08 -0.54 -18.75
C ILE A 266 7.21 0.51 -18.75
N ALA A 267 7.86 0.75 -19.90
CA ALA A 267 8.94 1.73 -19.99
C ALA A 267 8.44 3.15 -19.65
N VAL A 268 7.31 3.57 -20.21
CA VAL A 268 6.73 4.89 -19.91
C VAL A 268 6.29 4.98 -18.45
N ALA A 269 5.66 3.92 -17.92
CA ALA A 269 5.28 3.86 -16.50
C ALA A 269 6.50 3.96 -15.57
N ALA A 270 7.61 3.31 -15.90
CA ALA A 270 8.85 3.36 -15.14
C ALA A 270 9.48 4.76 -15.16
N VAL A 271 9.50 5.43 -16.33
CA VAL A 271 9.96 6.82 -16.44
C VAL A 271 9.08 7.76 -15.62
N LEU A 272 7.76 7.63 -15.73
CA LEU A 272 6.82 8.44 -14.94
C LEU A 272 6.99 8.21 -13.44
N ALA A 273 7.07 6.95 -13.00
CA ALA A 273 7.31 6.61 -11.61
C ALA A 273 8.64 7.20 -11.10
N GLY A 274 9.72 7.05 -11.88
CA GLY A 274 11.02 7.62 -11.56
C GLY A 274 10.99 9.15 -11.45
N LEU A 275 10.26 9.84 -12.33
CA LEU A 275 10.06 11.28 -12.25
C LEU A 275 9.27 11.68 -11.00
N ILE A 276 8.16 11.00 -10.72
CA ILE A 276 7.33 11.29 -9.53
C ILE A 276 8.15 11.09 -8.25
N ILE A 277 8.83 9.95 -8.13
CA ILE A 277 9.66 9.61 -6.97
C ILE A 277 10.83 10.58 -6.86
N GLY A 278 11.50 10.90 -7.96
CA GLY A 278 12.63 11.82 -8.00
C GLY A 278 12.24 13.24 -7.59
N VAL A 279 11.12 13.76 -8.11
CA VAL A 279 10.57 15.06 -7.71
C VAL A 279 10.19 15.05 -6.23
N ALA A 280 9.50 14.01 -5.75
CA ALA A 280 9.14 13.89 -4.35
C ALA A 280 10.37 13.86 -3.44
N ALA A 281 11.36 13.02 -3.76
CA ALA A 281 12.61 12.92 -3.02
C ALA A 281 13.37 14.25 -2.99
N TRP A 282 13.44 14.96 -4.12
CA TRP A 282 14.08 16.27 -4.19
C TRP A 282 13.42 17.28 -3.24
N PHE A 283 12.09 17.37 -3.27
CA PHE A 283 11.36 18.30 -2.40
C PHE A 283 11.44 17.93 -0.92
N LEU A 284 11.47 16.64 -0.59
CA LEU A 284 11.50 16.14 0.79
C LEU A 284 12.91 16.13 1.41
N LEU A 285 13.97 15.95 0.60
CA LEU A 285 15.33 15.77 1.12
C LEU A 285 16.26 16.94 0.81
N ALA A 286 16.15 17.55 -0.37
CA ALA A 286 17.09 18.60 -0.78
C ALA A 286 16.69 19.97 -0.22
N ARG A 287 15.40 20.26 -0.16
CA ARG A 287 14.90 21.55 0.36
C ARG A 287 15.07 21.70 1.87
N THR A 288 15.04 20.60 2.60
CA THR A 288 15.20 20.56 4.07
C THR A 288 16.61 20.87 4.50
N SER A 289 17.61 20.64 3.63
CA SER A 289 19.02 20.96 3.90
C SER A 289 19.40 22.45 3.79
N GLN A 290 18.45 23.34 3.46
CA GLN A 290 18.70 24.77 3.25
C GLN A 290 18.33 25.67 4.44
N TYR A 291 17.89 25.08 5.56
CA TYR A 291 17.61 25.76 6.83
C TYR A 291 18.44 25.13 7.95
#